data_AF-A0A3D3IV43-F1
#
_entry.id   AF-A0A3D3IV43-F1
#
_cell.length_a   1.000
_cell.length_b   1.000
_cell.length_c   1.000
_cell.angle_alpha   90.00
_cell.angle_beta   90.00
_cell.angle_gamma   90.00
#
_symmetry.space_group_name_H-M   'P 1'
#
loop_
_entity.id
_entity.type
_entity.pdbx_description
1 polymer ?
#
loop_
_entity_poly.entity_id
_entity_poly.type
_entity_poly.pdbx_seq_one_letter_code
_entity_poly.pdbx_strand_id
1 'polypeptide(L)'
;AFRYAARYIFVGEIRDPGAALEALRACIRGHLVIATIHSSKIEEAIEVMASMASQRTSSVSGNVLLADGYLGTLHLTLDRTLYVRALIAGKSLGDPVRALIREGKFGQLTTLVEQQTVRFAINAEEEAE
;
A
#
# COMPACT_ATOMS: atom_id res chain seq x y z
N ALA A 1 -1.45 -0.61 20.72
CA ALA A 1 -0.09 -0.72 20.15
C ALA A 1 0.86 0.38 20.62
N PHE A 2 0.55 1.67 20.44
CA PHE A 2 1.47 2.78 20.73
C PHE A 2 2.02 2.86 22.16
N ARG A 3 1.28 2.38 23.16
CA ARG A 3 1.75 2.32 24.55
C ARG A 3 2.83 1.26 24.81
N TYR A 4 3.07 0.34 23.86
CA TYR A 4 3.98 -0.79 23.99
C TYR A 4 5.27 -0.65 23.16
N ALA A 5 5.57 0.53 22.60
CA ALA A 5 6.74 0.76 21.74
C ALA A 5 6.89 -0.25 20.59
N ALA A 6 5.76 -0.74 20.06
CA ALA A 6 5.75 -1.75 19.01
C ALA A 6 6.44 -1.24 17.74
N ARG A 7 7.43 -1.96 17.21
CA ARG A 7 8.07 -1.62 15.92
C ARG A 7 7.25 -2.06 14.71
N TYR A 8 6.47 -3.13 14.89
CA TYR A 8 5.64 -3.77 13.89
C TYR A 8 4.21 -3.87 14.40
N ILE A 9 3.23 -3.53 13.57
CA ILE A 9 1.81 -3.56 13.93
C ILE A 9 1.07 -4.33 12.83
N PHE A 10 0.50 -5.48 13.18
CA PHE A 10 -0.45 -6.16 12.32
C PHE A 10 -1.87 -5.77 12.73
N VAL A 11 -2.61 -5.13 11.83
CA VAL A 11 -3.96 -4.61 12.10
C VAL A 11 -5.03 -5.63 11.72
N GLY A 12 -4.73 -6.54 10.79
CA GLY A 12 -5.74 -7.37 10.13
C GLY A 12 -6.43 -6.61 9.00
N GLU A 13 -7.73 -6.82 8.81
CA GLU A 13 -8.51 -6.18 7.75
C GLU A 13 -8.97 -4.78 8.15
N ILE A 14 -8.70 -3.78 7.30
CA ILE A 14 -9.21 -2.41 7.48
C ILE A 14 -10.53 -2.27 6.73
N ARG A 15 -11.62 -2.03 7.46
CA ARG A 15 -12.98 -1.86 6.91
C ARG A 15 -13.64 -0.54 7.26
N ASP A 16 -13.07 0.21 8.21
CA ASP A 16 -13.65 1.47 8.67
C ASP A 16 -12.67 2.64 8.50
N PRO A 17 -13.19 3.85 8.22
CA PRO A 17 -12.39 5.07 8.11
C PRO A 17 -11.51 5.40 9.31
N GLY A 18 -11.94 5.04 10.53
CA GLY A 18 -11.19 5.33 11.76
C GLY A 18 -9.92 4.50 11.86
N ALA A 19 -10.04 3.19 11.67
CA ALA A 19 -8.91 2.27 11.60
C ALA A 19 -7.95 2.65 10.47
N ALA A 20 -8.48 3.04 9.31
CA ALA A 20 -7.68 3.48 8.17
C ALA A 20 -6.78 4.67 8.53
N LEU A 21 -7.36 5.73 9.12
CA LEU A 21 -6.62 6.92 9.52
C LEU A 21 -5.57 6.63 10.59
N GLU A 22 -5.90 5.82 11.61
CA GLU A 22 -4.97 5.50 12.68
C GLU A 22 -3.82 4.58 12.21
N ALA A 23 -4.09 3.68 11.26
CA ALA A 23 -3.05 2.88 10.60
C ALA A 23 -2.05 3.77 9.86
N LEU A 24 -2.52 4.73 9.05
CA LEU A 24 -1.62 5.65 8.33
C LEU A 24 -0.82 6.54 9.29
N ARG A 25 -1.45 7.04 10.36
CA ARG A 25 -0.75 7.80 11.40
C ARG A 25 0.31 6.96 12.09
N ALA A 26 0.07 5.67 12.31
CA ALA A 26 1.08 4.76 12.82
C ALA A 26 2.26 4.62 11.86
N CYS A 27 2.01 4.46 10.54
CA CYS A 27 3.06 4.40 9.52
C CYS A 27 3.97 5.62 9.56
N ILE A 28 3.38 6.83 9.55
CA ILE A 28 4.12 8.10 9.52
C ILE A 28 4.94 8.30 10.80
N ARG A 29 4.47 7.79 11.95
CA ARG A 29 5.20 7.83 13.22
C ARG A 29 6.37 6.84 13.30
N GLY A 30 6.62 6.06 12.25
CA GLY A 30 7.77 5.15 12.16
C GLY A 30 7.48 3.70 12.52
N HIS A 31 6.22 3.30 12.59
CA HIS A 31 5.85 1.89 12.76
C HIS A 31 5.68 1.21 11.40
N LEU A 32 6.17 -0.02 11.24
CA LEU A 32 5.79 -0.84 10.10
C LEU A 32 4.40 -1.41 10.35
N VAL A 33 3.41 -0.95 9.59
CA VAL A 33 2.04 -1.43 9.69
C VAL A 33 1.75 -2.39 8.54
N ILE A 34 1.20 -3.55 8.89
CA ILE A 34 0.73 -4.56 7.94
C ILE A 34 -0.77 -4.70 8.13
N ALA A 35 -1.52 -4.53 7.05
CA ALA A 35 -2.97 -4.61 7.01
C ALA A 35 -3.44 -5.25 5.71
N THR A 36 -4.67 -5.73 5.70
CA THR A 36 -5.35 -6.25 4.51
C THR A 36 -6.53 -5.37 4.14
N ILE A 37 -6.82 -5.30 2.83
CA ILE A 37 -7.97 -4.61 2.27
C ILE A 37 -8.56 -5.53 1.21
N HIS A 38 -9.88 -5.71 1.23
CA HIS A 38 -10.57 -6.46 0.21
C HIS A 38 -10.70 -5.62 -1.07
N SER A 39 -10.05 -6.04 -2.14
CA SER A 39 -10.11 -5.37 -3.44
C SER A 39 -9.72 -6.32 -4.57
N SER A 40 -10.23 -6.04 -5.77
CA SER A 40 -9.95 -6.78 -6.99
C SER A 40 -8.57 -6.50 -7.61
N LYS A 41 -7.95 -5.35 -7.27
CA LYS A 41 -6.67 -4.91 -7.85
C LYS A 41 -5.93 -3.95 -6.91
N ILE A 42 -4.62 -3.79 -7.13
CA ILE A 42 -3.76 -2.97 -6.25
C ILE A 42 -4.22 -1.51 -6.20
N GLU A 43 -4.58 -0.93 -7.34
CA GLU A 43 -4.94 0.48 -7.47
C GLU A 43 -6.20 0.81 -6.69
N GLU A 44 -7.18 -0.09 -6.76
CA GLU A 44 -8.44 0.01 -6.01
C GLU A 44 -8.19 -0.13 -4.50
N ALA A 45 -7.32 -1.05 -4.07
CA ALA A 45 -6.96 -1.17 -2.65
C ALA A 45 -6.35 0.14 -2.09
N ILE A 46 -5.46 0.76 -2.86
CA ILE A 46 -4.80 2.03 -2.52
C ILE A 46 -5.83 3.17 -2.50
N GLU A 47 -6.70 3.24 -3.50
CA GLU A 47 -7.75 4.25 -3.61
C GLU A 47 -8.76 4.15 -2.44
N VAL A 48 -9.22 2.94 -2.12
CA VAL A 48 -10.11 2.67 -1.00
C VAL A 48 -9.46 3.08 0.31
N MET A 49 -8.19 2.76 0.52
CA MET A 49 -7.46 3.17 1.71
C MET A 49 -7.35 4.69 1.86
N ALA A 50 -7.00 5.38 0.77
CA ALA A 50 -6.87 6.84 0.75
C ALA A 50 -8.23 7.53 0.96
N SER A 51 -9.30 6.99 0.36
CA SER A 51 -10.67 7.45 0.52
C SER A 51 -11.16 7.27 1.96
N MET A 52 -10.96 6.09 2.55
CA MET A 52 -11.32 5.83 3.96
C MET A 52 -10.61 6.78 4.91
N ALA A 53 -9.31 6.99 4.75
CA ALA A 53 -8.57 7.94 5.59
C ALA A 53 -9.10 9.36 5.42
N SER A 54 -9.41 9.77 4.18
CA SER A 54 -9.95 11.10 3.86
C SER A 54 -11.28 11.41 4.56
N GLN A 55 -12.12 10.40 4.81
CA GLN A 55 -13.40 10.60 5.48
C GLN A 55 -13.29 11.04 6.96
N ARG A 56 -12.11 10.85 7.59
CA ARG A 56 -11.90 11.15 9.02
C ARG A 56 -10.92 12.28 9.28
N THR A 57 -10.31 12.82 8.23
CA THR A 57 -9.34 13.91 8.30
C THR A 57 -9.93 15.15 7.62
N SER A 58 -9.91 16.28 8.31
CA SER A 58 -10.38 17.56 7.77
C SER A 58 -9.25 18.45 7.26
N SER A 59 -8.00 18.13 7.59
CA SER A 59 -6.85 19.04 7.41
C SER A 59 -5.83 18.56 6.38
N VAL A 60 -5.68 17.25 6.20
CA VAL A 60 -4.71 16.65 5.28
C VAL A 60 -5.43 15.61 4.44
N SER A 61 -5.28 15.67 3.11
CA SER A 61 -5.84 14.66 2.21
C SER A 61 -5.31 13.27 2.56
N GLY A 62 -6.19 12.26 2.59
CA GLY A 62 -5.79 10.87 2.83
C GLY A 62 -4.78 10.35 1.80
N ASN A 63 -4.80 10.89 0.58
CA ASN A 63 -3.81 10.61 -0.46
C ASN A 63 -2.38 10.96 -0.02
N VAL A 64 -2.22 12.14 0.62
CA VAL A 64 -0.91 12.60 1.09
C VAL A 64 -0.42 11.72 2.25
N LEU A 65 -1.30 11.44 3.22
CA LEU A 65 -0.98 10.56 4.34
C LEU A 65 -0.61 9.16 3.87
N LEU A 66 -1.35 8.61 2.91
CA LEU A 66 -1.06 7.31 2.33
C LEU A 66 0.28 7.35 1.62
N ALA A 67 0.51 8.30 0.72
CA ALA A 67 1.76 8.37 -0.05
C ALA A 67 3.01 8.52 0.82
N ASP A 68 2.92 9.19 1.97
CA ASP A 68 4.04 9.35 2.90
C ASP A 68 4.30 8.08 3.71
N GLY A 69 3.23 7.37 4.11
CA GLY A 69 3.33 6.10 4.85
C GLY A 69 3.45 4.84 3.97
N TYR A 70 3.27 4.94 2.65
CA TYR A 70 3.16 3.79 1.75
C TYR A 70 4.51 3.12 1.50
N LEU A 71 4.60 1.82 1.82
CA LEU A 71 5.76 1.00 1.48
C LEU A 71 5.50 0.15 0.23
N GLY A 72 4.35 -0.54 0.22
CA GLY A 72 3.96 -1.38 -0.90
C GLY A 72 2.67 -2.13 -0.61
N THR A 73 2.12 -2.72 -1.68
CA THR A 73 0.91 -3.54 -1.65
C THR A 73 1.19 -4.84 -2.38
N LEU A 74 0.69 -5.94 -1.81
CA LEU A 74 0.66 -7.26 -2.44
C LEU A 74 -0.79 -7.61 -2.75
N HIS A 75 -1.04 -8.07 -3.97
CA HIS A 75 -2.33 -8.62 -4.38
C HIS A 75 -2.16 -10.10 -4.70
N LEU A 76 -2.95 -10.92 -4.04
CA LEU A 76 -2.87 -12.38 -4.09
C LEU A 76 -4.13 -12.92 -4.75
N THR A 77 -3.97 -13.63 -5.85
CA THR A 77 -5.05 -14.36 -6.52
C THR A 77 -4.71 -15.83 -6.51
N LEU A 78 -5.59 -16.66 -5.98
CA LEU A 78 -5.44 -18.12 -6.01
C LEU A 78 -6.42 -18.69 -7.05
N ASP A 79 -5.89 -19.15 -8.18
CA ASP A 79 -6.65 -19.89 -9.20
C ASP A 79 -5.86 -21.14 -9.61
N ARG A 80 -6.07 -22.24 -8.86
CA ARG A 80 -5.27 -23.50 -8.87
C ARG A 80 -3.78 -23.33 -8.53
N THR A 81 -3.20 -22.18 -8.83
CA THR A 81 -1.85 -21.71 -8.53
C THR A 81 -1.96 -20.33 -7.89
N LEU A 82 -1.04 -20.02 -6.98
CA LEU A 82 -0.96 -18.71 -6.33
C LEU A 82 -0.27 -17.70 -7.25
N TYR A 83 -1.00 -16.66 -7.65
CA TYR A 83 -0.48 -15.51 -8.37
C TYR A 83 -0.28 -14.35 -7.40
N VAL A 84 0.91 -13.75 -7.43
CA VAL A 84 1.27 -12.60 -6.59
C VAL A 84 1.59 -11.44 -7.51
N ARG A 85 0.91 -10.32 -7.33
CA ARG A 85 1.30 -9.03 -7.91
C ARG A 85 1.75 -8.11 -6.79
N ALA A 86 2.76 -7.30 -7.06
CA ALA A 86 3.32 -6.40 -6.07
C ALA A 86 3.50 -5.00 -6.66
N LEU A 87 3.25 -4.00 -5.84
CA LEU A 87 3.62 -2.61 -6.11
C LEU A 87 4.37 -2.07 -4.91
N ILE A 88 5.67 -1.91 -5.07
CA ILE A 88 6.57 -1.41 -4.02
C ILE A 88 6.99 0.02 -4.39
N ALA A 89 6.89 0.94 -3.44
CA ALA A 89 7.42 2.28 -3.62
C ALA A 89 8.94 2.28 -3.42
N GLY A 90 9.63 3.07 -4.26
CA GLY A 90 11.03 3.36 -4.11
C GLY A 90 11.36 4.11 -2.82
N LYS A 91 12.63 4.06 -2.43
CA LYS A 91 13.16 4.73 -1.23
C LYS A 91 13.39 6.24 -1.44
N SER A 92 13.32 6.72 -2.68
CA SER A 92 13.56 8.12 -3.02
C SER A 92 12.30 8.98 -2.83
N LEU A 93 12.50 10.25 -2.47
CA LEU A 93 11.43 11.26 -2.37
C LEU A 93 10.72 11.50 -3.72
N GLY A 94 11.42 11.29 -4.84
CA GLY A 94 10.90 11.40 -6.21
C GLY A 94 10.31 10.11 -6.77
N ASP A 95 9.97 9.14 -5.91
CA ASP A 95 9.40 7.87 -6.35
C ASP A 95 8.05 8.08 -7.08
N PRO A 96 7.90 7.54 -8.32
CA PRO A 96 6.71 7.77 -9.12
C PRO A 96 5.45 7.15 -8.51
N VAL A 97 5.55 6.06 -7.75
CA VAL A 97 4.39 5.45 -7.07
C VAL A 97 3.84 6.42 -6.04
N ARG A 98 4.70 6.95 -5.15
CA ARG A 98 4.29 7.94 -4.15
C ARG A 98 3.75 9.22 -4.79
N ALA A 99 4.35 9.70 -5.87
CA ALA A 99 3.87 10.89 -6.59
C ALA A 99 2.44 10.70 -7.13
N LEU A 100 2.18 9.58 -7.81
CA LEU A 100 0.86 9.26 -8.36
C LEU A 100 -0.20 9.09 -7.26
N ILE A 101 0.16 8.49 -6.13
CA ILE A 101 -0.72 8.38 -4.96
C ILE A 101 -1.07 9.78 -4.42
N ARG A 102 -0.07 10.67 -4.24
CA ARG A 102 -0.32 12.05 -3.75
C ARG A 102 -1.28 12.81 -4.66
N GLU A 103 -1.09 12.68 -5.97
CA GLU A 103 -1.92 13.33 -6.99
C GLU A 103 -3.30 12.68 -7.17
N GLY A 104 -3.54 11.50 -6.57
CA GLY A 104 -4.79 10.75 -6.73
C GLY A 104 -4.96 10.11 -8.11
N LYS A 105 -3.88 9.97 -8.88
CA LYS A 105 -3.90 9.39 -10.24
C LYS A 105 -3.76 7.87 -10.20
N PHE A 106 -4.65 7.20 -9.44
CA PHE A 106 -4.54 5.76 -9.17
C PHE A 106 -4.56 4.88 -10.43
N GLY A 107 -5.30 5.27 -11.47
CA GLY A 107 -5.33 4.52 -12.73
C GLY A 107 -3.97 4.38 -13.42
N GLN A 108 -3.06 5.35 -13.24
CA GLN A 108 -1.72 5.33 -13.82
C GLN A 108 -0.76 4.39 -13.07
N LEU A 109 -1.14 3.91 -11.87
CA LEU A 109 -0.35 2.93 -11.13
C LEU A 109 -0.31 1.57 -11.83
N THR A 110 -1.33 1.25 -12.63
CA THR A 110 -1.43 -0.01 -13.41
C THR A 110 -0.16 -0.31 -14.19
N THR A 111 0.38 0.69 -14.89
CA THR A 111 1.61 0.53 -15.68
C THR A 111 2.81 0.20 -14.80
N LEU A 112 2.89 0.77 -13.60
CA LEU A 112 3.98 0.48 -12.65
C LEU A 112 3.83 -0.91 -12.02
N VAL A 113 2.59 -1.35 -11.78
CA VAL A 113 2.29 -2.72 -11.30
C VAL A 113 2.74 -3.75 -12.34
N GLU A 114 2.39 -3.54 -13.61
CA GLU A 114 2.79 -4.44 -14.70
C GLU A 114 4.31 -4.52 -14.84
N GLN A 115 5.00 -3.37 -14.84
CA GLN A 115 6.47 -3.30 -14.89
C GLN A 115 7.14 -4.05 -13.73
N GLN A 116 6.64 -3.88 -12.50
CA GLN A 116 7.19 -4.56 -11.34
C GLN A 116 6.90 -6.05 -11.35
N THR A 117 5.72 -6.47 -11.79
CA THR A 117 5.33 -7.89 -11.88
C THR A 117 6.29 -8.67 -12.77
N VAL A 118 6.63 -8.12 -13.95
CA VAL A 118 7.61 -8.74 -14.86
C VAL A 118 9.00 -8.82 -14.20
N ARG A 119 9.43 -7.75 -13.52
CA ARG A 119 10.74 -7.72 -12.86
C ARG A 119 10.84 -8.75 -11.73
N PHE A 120 9.78 -8.93 -10.95
CA PHE A 120 9.77 -9.93 -9.86
C PHE A 120 9.73 -11.36 -10.38
N ALA A 121 9.09 -11.61 -11.53
CA ALA A 121 9.11 -12.93 -12.16
C ALA A 121 10.52 -13.33 -12.61
N ILE A 122 11.26 -12.42 -13.27
CA ILE A 122 12.64 -12.67 -13.73
C ILE A 122 13.56 -12.98 -12.54
N ASN A 123 13.52 -12.16 -11.48
CA ASN A 123 14.37 -12.37 -10.32
C ASN A 123 14.09 -13.69 -9.60
N ALA A 124 12.84 -14.17 -9.62
CA ALA A 124 12.48 -15.45 -9.00
C ALA A 124 13.01 -16.65 -9.78
N GLU A 125 13.22 -16.52 -11.10
CA GLU A 125 13.85 -17.54 -11.94
C GLU A 125 15.37 -17.57 -11.74
N GLU A 126 16.02 -16.40 -11.65
CA GLU A 126 17.47 -16.30 -11.40
C GLU A 126 17.90 -16.82 -10.01
N GLU A 127 17.07 -16.69 -8.98
CA GLU A 127 17.35 -17.22 -7.63
C GLU A 127 17.06 -18.74 -7.48
N ALA A 128 16.41 -19.35 -8.48
CA ALA A 128 16.08 -20.77 -8.48
C ALA A 128 17.11 -21.66 -9.21
N GLU A 129 18.12 -21.04 -9.84
CA GLU A 129 19.27 -21.68 -10.50
C GLU A 129 20.55 -21.62 -9.64
#